data_AF-A0A958NYX1-F1
#
_entry.id   AF-A0A958NYX1-F1
#
_cell.length_a   1.000
_cell.length_b   1.000
_cell.length_c   1.000
_cell.angle_alpha   90.00
_cell.angle_beta   90.00
_cell.angle_gamma   90.00
#
_symmetry.space_group_name_H-M   'P 1'
#
loop_
_entity.id
_entity.type
_entity.pdbx_description
1 polymer ?
#
loop_
_entity_poly.entity_id
_entity_poly.type
_entity_poly.pdbx_seq_one_letter_code
_entity_poly.pdbx_strand_id
1 'polypeptide(L)'
;MTRLKKFYFLIFIGLCLFSFNGYSEPQIEHISNSQVKELDQLFKISAPISSSNALQKLDGTLWSCELFGVRTRMQKLKDVRLYQFVMDNKSLANVGSQKIKNYHISNGSLTGSQDTLQDQIKMTSGSNLISKLSTTGKHSKAVAYATCAQL
;
A
#
# COMPACT_ATOMS: atom_id res chain seq x y z
N MET A 1 51.98 -33.38 -21.58
CA MET A 1 51.65 -32.02 -21.11
C MET A 1 50.28 -31.50 -21.62
N THR A 2 49.25 -32.35 -21.77
CA THR A 2 48.01 -31.99 -22.52
C THR A 2 46.69 -32.42 -21.89
N ARG A 3 46.67 -33.15 -20.77
CA ARG A 3 45.42 -33.63 -20.14
C ARG A 3 44.84 -32.71 -19.07
N LEU A 4 45.64 -31.83 -18.46
CA LEU A 4 45.17 -30.93 -17.40
C LEU A 4 44.30 -29.77 -17.93
N LYS A 5 44.53 -29.28 -19.16
CA LYS A 5 43.82 -28.11 -19.71
C LYS A 5 42.36 -28.37 -20.10
N LYS A 6 42.00 -29.62 -20.41
CA LYS A 6 40.61 -29.97 -20.80
C LYS A 6 39.66 -30.03 -19.60
N PHE A 7 40.18 -30.27 -18.40
CA PHE A 7 39.35 -30.39 -17.19
C PHE A 7 38.87 -29.03 -16.68
N TYR A 8 39.72 -27.99 -16.76
CA TYR A 8 39.35 -26.63 -16.36
C TYR A 8 38.35 -25.96 -17.31
N PHE A 9 38.34 -26.35 -18.59
CA PHE A 9 37.41 -25.77 -19.56
C PHE A 9 35.95 -26.22 -19.30
N LEU A 10 35.75 -27.44 -18.80
CA LEU A 10 34.42 -27.96 -18.45
C LEU A 10 33.87 -27.34 -17.16
N ILE A 11 34.75 -27.01 -16.20
CA ILE A 11 34.34 -26.34 -14.95
C ILE A 11 33.92 -24.88 -15.22
N PHE A 12 34.56 -24.21 -16.18
CA PHE A 12 34.23 -22.82 -16.52
C PHE A 12 32.89 -22.68 -17.25
N ILE A 13 32.49 -23.66 -18.06
CA ILE A 13 31.20 -23.67 -18.76
C ILE A 13 30.04 -24.06 -17.81
N GLY A 14 30.30 -24.87 -16.78
CA GLY A 14 29.29 -25.25 -15.78
C GLY A 14 28.83 -24.12 -14.86
N LEU A 15 29.64 -23.07 -14.69
CA LEU A 15 29.34 -21.92 -13.81
C LEU A 15 28.54 -20.81 -14.50
N CYS A 16 28.44 -20.79 -15.84
CA CYS A 16 27.72 -19.76 -16.58
C CYS A 16 26.23 -20.08 -16.84
N LEU A 17 25.73 -21.25 -16.45
CA LEU A 17 24.36 -21.69 -16.77
C LEU A 17 23.31 -21.40 -15.67
N PHE A 18 23.70 -20.81 -14.54
CA PHE A 18 22.79 -20.58 -13.39
C PHE A 18 22.42 -19.12 -13.13
N SER A 19 22.56 -18.24 -14.11
CA SER A 19 22.22 -16.81 -13.96
C SER A 19 21.13 -16.34 -14.90
N PHE A 20 20.15 -17.20 -15.21
CA PHE A 20 18.83 -16.70 -15.58
C PHE A 20 18.07 -16.42 -14.28
N ASN A 21 18.38 -15.27 -13.67
CA ASN A 21 17.44 -14.63 -12.75
C ASN A 21 16.24 -14.23 -13.61
N GLY A 22 15.29 -15.16 -13.76
CA GLY A 22 13.97 -14.86 -14.27
C GLY A 22 13.34 -13.89 -13.29
N TYR A 23 13.47 -12.60 -13.57
CA TYR A 23 12.65 -11.57 -12.94
C TYR A 23 11.22 -11.88 -13.37
N SER A 24 10.51 -12.68 -12.57
CA SER A 24 9.09 -12.90 -12.78
C SER A 24 8.46 -11.52 -12.72
N GLU A 25 7.87 -11.07 -13.83
CA GLU A 25 7.11 -9.83 -13.82
C GLU A 25 6.12 -9.89 -12.65
N PRO A 26 6.08 -8.87 -11.81
CA PRO A 26 5.18 -8.87 -10.67
C PRO A 26 3.75 -9.04 -11.20
N GLN A 27 3.12 -10.18 -10.91
CA GLN A 27 1.70 -10.37 -11.18
C GLN A 27 0.93 -9.40 -10.27
N ILE A 28 0.55 -8.26 -10.86
CA ILE A 28 -0.26 -7.23 -10.20
C ILE A 28 -1.69 -7.74 -10.20
N GLU A 29 -2.28 -7.90 -9.02
CA GLU A 29 -3.70 -8.16 -8.90
C GLU A 29 -4.46 -6.86 -9.13
N HIS A 30 -5.28 -6.82 -10.17
CA HIS A 30 -6.10 -5.66 -10.50
C HIS A 30 -7.47 -5.79 -9.85
N ILE A 31 -7.93 -4.73 -9.20
CA ILE A 31 -9.29 -4.63 -8.67
C ILE A 31 -10.29 -4.55 -9.83
N SER A 32 -11.47 -5.17 -9.68
CA SER A 32 -12.54 -5.03 -10.66
C SER A 32 -13.07 -3.58 -10.72
N ASN A 33 -13.55 -3.16 -11.90
CA ASN A 33 -14.13 -1.82 -12.08
C ASN A 33 -15.37 -1.58 -11.21
N SER A 34 -16.14 -2.63 -10.90
CA SER A 34 -17.30 -2.55 -9.99
C SER A 34 -16.87 -2.25 -8.56
N GLN A 35 -15.87 -2.95 -8.03
CA GLN A 35 -15.32 -2.68 -6.69
C GLN A 35 -14.71 -1.30 -6.58
N VAL A 36 -14.02 -0.81 -7.62
CA VAL A 36 -13.49 0.57 -7.63
C VAL A 36 -14.62 1.59 -7.48
N LYS A 37 -15.74 1.39 -8.19
CA LYS A 37 -16.91 2.29 -8.08
C LYS A 37 -17.50 2.27 -6.67
N GLU A 38 -17.65 1.08 -6.09
CA GLU A 38 -18.18 0.91 -4.74
C GLU A 38 -17.28 1.60 -3.69
N LEU A 39 -15.98 1.37 -3.75
CA LEU A 39 -15.00 1.97 -2.85
C LEU A 39 -14.90 3.49 -3.03
N ASP A 40 -15.00 4.00 -4.26
CA ASP A 40 -15.05 5.44 -4.51
C ASP A 40 -16.34 6.08 -3.96
N GLN A 41 -17.47 5.38 -4.07
CA GLN A 41 -18.72 5.83 -3.48
C GLN A 41 -18.65 5.83 -1.95
N LEU A 42 -18.14 4.75 -1.34
CA LEU A 42 -17.91 4.64 0.10
C LEU A 42 -17.00 5.78 0.59
N PHE A 43 -15.92 6.08 -0.14
CA PHE A 43 -15.00 7.17 0.20
C PHE A 43 -15.67 8.56 0.10
N LYS A 44 -16.55 8.76 -0.89
CA LYS A 44 -17.28 10.02 -1.07
C LYS A 44 -18.27 10.27 0.07
N ILE A 45 -19.01 9.24 0.50
CA ILE A 45 -20.02 9.36 1.56
C ILE A 45 -19.43 9.30 2.99
N SER A 46 -18.16 8.88 3.12
CA SER A 46 -17.48 8.78 4.41
C SER A 46 -17.32 10.15 5.08
N ALA A 47 -17.48 10.14 6.41
CA ALA A 47 -17.48 11.34 7.23
C ALA A 47 -16.12 12.06 7.17
N PRO A 48 -16.12 13.40 7.09
CA PRO A 48 -14.88 14.15 7.07
C PRO A 48 -14.18 14.11 8.43
N ILE A 49 -12.85 14.02 8.41
CA ILE A 49 -12.02 14.25 9.58
C ILE A 49 -11.68 15.75 9.60
N SER A 50 -12.49 16.53 10.31
CA SER A 50 -12.46 18.00 10.26
C SER A 50 -11.79 18.67 11.46
N SER A 51 -11.45 17.92 12.52
CA SER A 51 -10.80 18.49 13.70
C SER A 51 -9.88 17.50 14.40
N SER A 52 -8.89 18.02 15.12
CA SER A 52 -8.02 17.24 16.01
C SER A 52 -8.81 16.51 17.09
N ASN A 53 -9.96 17.04 17.53
CA ASN A 53 -10.85 16.40 18.49
C ASN A 53 -11.49 15.12 17.94
N ALA A 54 -11.72 15.02 16.63
CA ALA A 54 -12.19 13.78 16.02
C ALA A 54 -11.13 12.67 16.12
N LEU A 55 -9.85 13.03 16.00
CA LEU A 55 -8.72 12.10 16.14
C LEU A 55 -8.44 11.74 17.60
N GLN A 56 -8.65 12.67 18.54
CA GLN A 56 -8.50 12.39 19.98
C GLN A 56 -9.45 11.28 20.47
N LYS A 57 -10.64 11.17 19.89
CA LYS A 57 -11.59 10.09 20.22
C LYS A 57 -11.14 8.71 19.74
N LEU A 58 -10.06 8.64 18.95
CA LEU A 58 -9.52 7.43 18.36
C LEU A 58 -8.10 7.12 18.87
N ASP A 59 -7.64 7.83 19.91
CA ASP A 59 -6.31 7.64 20.47
C ASP A 59 -6.18 6.22 21.07
N GLY A 60 -5.06 5.55 20.80
CA GLY A 60 -4.84 4.15 21.19
C GLY A 60 -5.60 3.11 20.36
N THR A 61 -6.39 3.52 19.35
CA THR A 61 -7.07 2.58 18.45
C THR A 61 -6.10 2.02 17.41
N LEU A 62 -6.22 0.71 17.16
CA LEU A 62 -5.51 -0.01 16.11
C LEU A 62 -6.50 -0.42 15.02
N TRP A 63 -6.13 -0.21 13.76
CA TRP A 63 -6.91 -0.75 12.64
C TRP A 63 -6.12 -1.75 11.82
N SER A 64 -6.81 -2.80 11.40
CA SER A 64 -6.32 -3.72 10.37
C SER A 64 -6.96 -3.35 9.05
N CYS A 65 -6.12 -3.13 8.03
CA CYS A 65 -6.59 -2.68 6.71
C CYS A 65 -6.58 -3.81 5.68
N GLU A 66 -7.70 -3.98 4.99
CA GLU A 66 -7.76 -4.67 3.72
C GLU A 66 -7.47 -3.66 2.59
N LEU A 67 -6.58 -4.03 1.66
CA LEU A 67 -6.25 -3.18 0.52
C LEU A 67 -6.77 -3.78 -0.76
N PHE A 68 -7.38 -2.91 -1.55
CA PHE A 68 -7.87 -3.13 -2.89
C PHE A 68 -7.02 -2.26 -3.83
N GLY A 69 -6.14 -2.87 -4.64
CA GLY A 69 -5.25 -2.15 -5.55
C GLY A 69 -3.98 -2.91 -5.90
N VAL A 70 -2.98 -2.19 -6.43
CA VAL A 70 -1.70 -2.74 -6.91
C VAL A 70 -0.96 -3.48 -5.80
N ARG A 71 -1.28 -4.76 -5.63
CA ARG A 71 -0.56 -5.74 -4.82
C ARG A 71 0.02 -6.76 -5.77
N THR A 72 1.28 -7.11 -5.54
CA THR A 72 1.82 -8.31 -6.16
C THR A 72 1.19 -9.54 -5.50
N ARG A 73 1.03 -10.62 -6.27
CA ARG A 73 0.57 -11.92 -5.75
C ARG A 73 1.39 -12.39 -4.54
N MET A 74 2.71 -12.13 -4.52
CA MET A 74 3.59 -12.47 -3.40
C MET A 74 3.29 -11.67 -2.13
N GLN A 75 2.99 -10.37 -2.25
CA GLN A 75 2.59 -9.56 -1.09
C GLN A 75 1.29 -10.07 -0.49
N LYS A 76 0.33 -10.51 -1.32
CA LYS A 76 -0.91 -11.14 -0.84
C LYS A 76 -0.65 -12.47 -0.14
N LEU A 77 0.17 -13.35 -0.72
CA LEU A 77 0.50 -14.66 -0.14
C LEU A 77 1.26 -14.57 1.19
N LYS A 78 2.04 -13.50 1.39
CA LYS A 78 2.86 -13.30 2.59
C LYS A 78 2.22 -12.39 3.64
N ASP A 79 0.94 -12.03 3.47
CA ASP A 79 0.23 -11.02 4.28
C ASP A 79 1.04 -9.73 4.49
N VAL A 80 1.78 -9.29 3.47
CA VAL A 80 2.54 -8.03 3.54
C VAL A 80 1.55 -6.88 3.42
N ARG A 81 1.23 -6.29 4.56
CA ARG A 81 0.30 -5.16 4.65
C ARG A 81 0.99 -3.89 4.12
N LEU A 82 0.51 -3.40 2.99
CA LEU A 82 0.92 -2.10 2.44
C LEU A 82 0.46 -0.95 3.34
N TYR A 83 -0.75 -1.07 3.88
CA TYR A 83 -1.28 -0.14 4.87
C TYR A 83 -1.54 -0.86 6.19
N GLN A 84 -1.03 -0.28 7.26
CA GLN A 84 -1.41 -0.61 8.62
C GLN A 84 -1.43 0.71 9.39
N PHE A 85 -2.61 1.17 9.78
CA PHE A 85 -2.72 2.46 10.47
C PHE A 85 -2.75 2.26 11.98
N VAL A 86 -1.94 3.04 12.66
CA VAL A 86 -1.87 3.12 14.12
C VAL A 86 -2.07 4.57 14.51
N MET A 87 -2.92 4.84 15.51
CA MET A 87 -2.89 6.14 16.17
C MET A 87 -1.79 6.14 17.23
N ASP A 88 -0.80 7.00 17.05
CA ASP A 88 0.27 7.25 18.02
C ASP A 88 0.31 8.75 18.34
N ASN A 89 0.14 9.10 19.62
CA ASN A 89 0.24 10.47 20.12
C ASN A 89 -0.55 11.50 19.28
N LYS A 90 -1.83 11.21 18.99
CA LYS A 90 -2.72 12.06 18.17
C LYS A 90 -2.28 12.24 16.71
N SER A 91 -1.36 11.43 16.22
CA SER A 91 -0.99 11.32 14.80
C SER A 91 -1.37 9.93 14.26
N LEU A 92 -2.01 9.90 13.09
CA LEU A 92 -2.23 8.65 12.37
C LEU A 92 -0.94 8.31 11.61
N ALA A 93 -0.34 7.18 11.95
CA ALA A 93 0.85 6.66 11.29
C ALA A 93 0.50 5.44 10.45
N ASN A 94 1.02 5.38 9.22
CA ASN A 94 1.06 4.14 8.46
C ASN A 94 2.35 3.38 8.82
N VAL A 95 2.20 2.27 9.54
CA VAL A 95 3.30 1.34 9.88
C VAL A 95 3.41 0.17 8.89
N GLY A 96 2.58 0.18 7.84
CA GLY A 96 2.68 -0.75 6.73
C GLY A 96 3.91 -0.50 5.86
N SER A 97 4.03 -1.28 4.79
CA SER A 97 5.18 -1.21 3.86
C SER A 97 5.13 0.00 2.89
N GLN A 98 4.08 0.81 2.95
CA GLN A 98 3.91 1.99 2.10
C GLN A 98 4.61 3.22 2.68
N LYS A 99 5.18 4.06 1.80
CA LYS A 99 6.08 5.14 2.23
C LYS A 99 5.39 6.40 2.77
N ILE A 100 4.10 6.61 2.46
CA ILE A 100 3.39 7.84 2.84
C ILE A 100 3.26 7.95 4.36
N LYS A 101 3.77 9.06 4.89
CA LYS A 101 3.84 9.38 6.31
C LYS A 101 3.40 10.83 6.54
N ASN A 102 3.31 11.23 7.81
CA ASN A 102 3.05 12.61 8.23
C ASN A 102 1.70 13.15 7.75
N TYR A 103 0.63 12.44 8.07
CA TYR A 103 -0.72 12.84 7.71
C TYR A 103 -1.13 14.13 8.46
N HIS A 104 -1.77 15.04 7.74
CA HIS A 104 -2.33 16.27 8.29
C HIS A 104 -3.77 16.47 7.80
N ILE A 105 -4.59 17.19 8.59
CA ILE A 105 -5.97 17.46 8.21
C ILE A 105 -5.98 18.44 7.03
N SER A 106 -6.62 18.05 5.93
CA SER A 106 -6.82 18.88 4.74
C SER A 106 -8.09 18.46 4.01
N ASN A 107 -8.95 19.42 3.67
CA ASN A 107 -10.20 19.21 2.91
C ASN A 107 -11.11 18.11 3.49
N GLY A 108 -11.18 18.02 4.82
CA GLY A 108 -12.01 17.01 5.51
C GLY A 108 -11.46 15.59 5.44
N SER A 109 -10.19 15.41 5.11
CA SER A 109 -9.47 14.13 5.19
C SER A 109 -8.15 14.28 5.93
N LEU A 110 -7.65 13.19 6.49
CA LEU A 110 -6.23 13.09 6.82
C LEU A 110 -5.45 12.81 5.54
N THR A 111 -4.62 13.76 5.14
CA THR A 111 -3.90 13.73 3.87
C THR A 111 -2.41 13.57 4.13
N GLY A 112 -1.81 12.59 3.49
CA GLY A 112 -0.36 12.40 3.39
C GLY A 112 0.06 12.39 1.93
N SER A 113 1.27 12.83 1.62
CA SER A 113 1.78 12.76 0.25
C SER A 113 3.25 12.42 0.23
N GLN A 114 3.65 11.67 -0.79
CA GLN A 114 5.04 11.40 -1.10
C GLN A 114 5.22 11.26 -2.60
N ASP A 115 6.21 11.98 -3.15
CA ASP A 115 6.50 12.04 -4.58
C ASP A 115 5.22 12.38 -5.37
N THR A 116 4.81 11.48 -6.28
CA THR A 116 3.62 11.64 -7.12
C THR A 116 2.37 11.01 -6.52
N LEU A 117 2.41 10.56 -5.27
CA LEU A 117 1.31 9.88 -4.60
C LEU A 117 0.74 10.72 -3.46
N GLN A 118 -0.57 10.74 -3.36
CA GLN A 118 -1.33 11.34 -2.26
C GLN A 118 -2.32 10.32 -1.72
N ASP A 119 -2.32 10.17 -0.41
CA ASP A 119 -3.25 9.33 0.32
C ASP A 119 -4.18 10.19 1.15
N GLN A 120 -5.47 9.95 1.03
CA GLN A 120 -6.51 10.64 1.77
C GLN A 120 -7.28 9.63 2.60
N ILE A 121 -7.43 9.90 3.89
CA ILE A 121 -8.08 9.01 4.84
C ILE A 121 -9.31 9.72 5.41
N LYS A 122 -10.41 8.99 5.45
CA LYS A 122 -11.68 9.42 6.06
C LYS A 122 -12.20 8.35 7.00
N MET A 123 -13.15 8.72 7.86
CA MET A 123 -13.85 7.77 8.71
C MET A 123 -15.13 7.29 8.03
N THR A 124 -15.34 5.98 7.96
CA THR A 124 -16.65 5.44 7.61
C THR A 124 -17.58 5.48 8.82
N SER A 125 -18.81 5.00 8.69
CA SER A 125 -19.66 4.73 9.87
C SER A 125 -18.97 3.73 10.80
N GLY A 126 -19.06 3.95 12.12
CA GLY A 126 -18.57 3.01 13.13
C GLY A 126 -17.06 3.05 13.42
N SER A 127 -16.41 4.22 13.37
CA SER A 127 -14.98 4.41 13.72
C SER A 127 -13.97 3.64 12.86
N ASN A 128 -14.41 3.07 11.76
CA ASN A 128 -13.55 2.43 10.76
C ASN A 128 -12.96 3.48 9.81
N LEU A 129 -11.87 3.14 9.13
CA LEU A 129 -11.18 4.05 8.22
C LEU A 129 -11.34 3.60 6.77
N ILE A 130 -11.35 4.55 5.85
CA ILE A 130 -11.15 4.32 4.43
C ILE A 130 -10.07 5.24 3.89
N SER A 131 -9.10 4.64 3.20
CA SER A 131 -7.97 5.28 2.54
C SER A 131 -8.19 5.29 1.04
N LYS A 132 -7.87 6.40 0.38
CA LYS A 132 -7.81 6.52 -1.07
C LYS A 132 -6.43 7.02 -1.48
N LEU A 133 -5.66 6.14 -2.11
CA LEU A 133 -4.39 6.46 -2.71
C LEU A 133 -4.60 6.90 -4.16
N SER A 134 -4.06 8.05 -4.50
CA SER A 134 -4.18 8.65 -5.82
C SER A 134 -2.86 9.24 -6.30
N THR A 135 -2.76 9.43 -7.61
CA THR A 135 -1.67 10.22 -8.20
C THR A 135 -1.95 11.72 -8.01
N THR A 136 -0.89 12.50 -7.77
CA THR A 136 -0.95 13.97 -7.70
C THR A 136 -0.95 14.59 -9.10
N GLY A 137 -1.64 15.71 -9.29
CA GLY A 137 -1.61 16.50 -10.53
C GLY A 137 -2.98 16.71 -11.17
N LYS A 138 -2.99 17.24 -12.40
CA LYS A 138 -4.21 17.68 -13.11
C LYS A 138 -5.18 16.53 -13.44
N HIS A 139 -4.66 15.31 -13.56
CA HIS A 139 -5.43 14.09 -13.79
C HIS A 139 -5.23 13.12 -12.63
N SER A 140 -5.58 13.55 -11.42
CA SER A 140 -5.54 12.67 -10.25
C SER A 140 -6.40 11.42 -10.49
N LYS A 141 -5.76 10.26 -10.47
CA LYS A 141 -6.41 8.96 -10.61
C LYS A 141 -6.17 8.12 -9.36
N ALA A 142 -7.24 7.49 -8.87
CA ALA A 142 -7.15 6.52 -7.79
C ALA A 142 -6.35 5.29 -8.25
N VAL A 143 -5.37 4.88 -7.45
CA VAL A 143 -4.49 3.72 -7.73
C VAL A 143 -4.70 2.58 -6.73
N ALA A 144 -5.20 2.89 -5.52
CA ALA A 144 -5.60 1.90 -4.53
C ALA A 144 -6.59 2.49 -3.53
N TYR A 145 -7.33 1.62 -2.85
CA TYR A 145 -8.19 1.92 -1.71
C TYR A 145 -7.89 0.96 -0.58
N ALA A 146 -7.95 1.42 0.66
CA ALA A 146 -7.87 0.55 1.84
C ALA A 146 -9.11 0.75 2.70
N THR A 147 -9.74 -0.33 3.16
CA THR A 147 -10.76 -0.26 4.23
C THR A 147 -10.15 -0.85 5.48
N CYS A 148 -10.30 -0.16 6.61
CA CYS A 148 -9.68 -0.59 7.85
C CYS A 148 -10.72 -0.74 8.94
N ALA A 149 -10.76 -1.94 9.52
CA ALA A 149 -11.60 -2.25 10.65
C ALA A 149 -10.80 -2.08 11.95
N GLN A 150 -11.46 -1.52 12.97
CA GLN A 150 -10.90 -1.48 14.32
C GLN A 150 -10.68 -2.92 14.83
N LEU A 151 -9.53 -3.16 15.45
CA LEU A 151 -9.19 -4.43 16.12
C LEU A 151 -9.63 -4.44 17.58
#